data_AF-K2K3T3-F1
#
_entry.id   AF-K2K3T3-F1
#
_cell.length_a   1.000
_cell.length_b   1.000
_cell.length_c   1.000
_cell.angle_alpha   90.00
_cell.angle_beta   90.00
_cell.angle_gamma   90.00
#
_symmetry.space_group_name_H-M   'P 1'
#
loop_
_entity.id
_entity.type
_entity.pdbx_description
1 polymer ?
#
loop_
_entity_poly.entity_id
_entity_poly.type
_entity_poly.pdbx_seq_one_letter_code
_entity_poly.pdbx_strand_id
1 'polypeptide(L)'
;MPKKELSVGELSRRSGLPVSTLHFYERRGLIASERTSGNHRVYRREILRRVTVIKVAQSAGIPLAQISEALSQLPRDASPDTQDWERIAENWHDDLTRRIALLTALRDKMAICIGCGCLSVQRCPLVNADDQLAKEGPGARLL
;
A
#
# COMPACT_ATOMS: atom_id res chain seq x y z
N MET A 1 -27.11 6.73 20.18
CA MET A 1 -26.46 7.44 19.05
C MET A 1 -24.97 7.18 19.09
N PRO A 2 -24.32 6.68 18.01
CA PRO A 2 -22.87 6.49 18.02
C PRO A 2 -22.15 7.83 18.21
N LYS A 3 -21.08 7.83 19.01
CA LYS A 3 -20.21 8.99 19.24
C LYS A 3 -19.72 9.56 17.90
N LYS A 4 -19.91 10.87 17.66
CA LYS A 4 -19.44 11.57 16.46
C LYS A 4 -17.90 11.59 16.37
N GLU A 5 -17.24 11.52 17.51
CA GLU A 5 -15.80 11.59 17.67
C GLU A 5 -15.24 10.39 18.44
N LEU A 6 -14.03 9.98 18.08
CA LEU A 6 -13.26 8.88 18.68
C LEU A 6 -12.02 9.48 19.35
N SER A 7 -11.69 9.02 20.55
CA SER A 7 -10.37 9.28 21.13
C SER A 7 -9.29 8.52 20.35
N VAL A 8 -8.02 8.91 20.49
CA VAL A 8 -6.91 8.18 19.87
C VAL A 8 -6.86 6.71 20.27
N GLY A 9 -7.18 6.39 21.53
CA GLY A 9 -7.24 5.02 22.03
C GLY A 9 -8.38 4.22 21.39
N GLU A 10 -9.55 4.84 21.19
CA GLU A 10 -10.66 4.19 20.51
C GLU A 10 -10.37 3.96 19.02
N LEU A 11 -9.78 4.95 18.35
CA LEU A 11 -9.34 4.81 16.96
C LEU A 11 -8.29 3.71 16.83
N SER A 12 -7.33 3.63 17.75
CA SER A 12 -6.29 2.58 17.79
C SER A 12 -6.91 1.19 17.94
N ARG A 13 -7.79 1.00 18.94
CA ARG A 13 -8.48 -0.27 19.20
C ARG A 13 -9.27 -0.74 17.98
N ARG A 14 -10.02 0.16 17.33
CA ARG A 14 -10.92 -0.19 16.22
C ARG A 14 -10.20 -0.39 14.88
N SER A 15 -9.11 0.34 14.64
CA SER A 15 -8.29 0.18 13.42
C SER A 15 -7.25 -0.94 13.56
N GLY A 16 -6.95 -1.35 14.80
CA GLY A 16 -5.84 -2.25 15.10
C GLY A 16 -4.50 -1.65 14.69
N LEU A 17 -4.36 -0.32 14.74
CA LEU A 17 -3.11 0.41 14.51
C LEU A 17 -2.60 0.96 15.84
N PRO A 18 -1.29 0.88 16.13
CA PRO A 18 -0.71 1.55 17.29
C PRO A 18 -0.99 3.05 17.27
N VAL A 19 -1.14 3.65 18.45
CA VAL A 19 -1.29 5.12 18.61
C VAL A 19 -0.13 5.88 17.95
N SER A 20 1.09 5.34 18.03
CA SER A 20 2.27 5.91 17.35
C SER A 20 2.10 5.98 15.83
N THR A 21 1.47 4.96 15.22
CA THR A 21 1.15 4.93 13.79
C THR A 21 0.08 5.96 13.44
N LEU A 22 -0.95 6.12 14.26
CA LEU A 22 -1.97 7.16 14.06
C LEU A 22 -1.36 8.55 14.12
N HIS A 23 -0.53 8.83 15.13
CA HIS A 23 0.21 10.09 15.21
C HIS A 23 1.16 10.29 14.03
N PHE A 24 1.77 9.21 13.53
CA PHE A 24 2.62 9.26 12.35
C PHE A 24 1.82 9.64 11.09
N TYR A 25 0.64 9.05 10.87
CA TYR A 25 -0.26 9.43 9.78
C TYR A 25 -0.71 10.88 9.88
N GLU A 26 -1.01 11.35 11.10
CA GLU A 26 -1.37 12.74 11.35
C GLU A 26 -0.20 13.68 11.00
N ARG A 27 1.03 13.37 11.42
CA ARG A 27 2.23 14.15 11.05
C ARG A 27 2.50 14.15 9.54
N ARG A 28 2.12 13.08 8.84
CA ARG A 28 2.21 12.98 7.38
C ARG A 28 1.02 13.62 6.65
N GLY A 29 0.07 14.22 7.37
CA GLY A 29 -1.11 14.86 6.79
C GLY A 29 -2.14 13.90 6.20
N LEU A 30 -2.02 12.60 6.50
CA LEU A 30 -2.90 11.55 5.98
C LEU A 30 -4.24 11.49 6.71
N ILE A 31 -4.25 11.92 7.98
CA ILE A 31 -5.44 12.06 8.82
C ILE A 31 -5.35 13.37 9.59
N ALA A 32 -6.49 13.87 10.05
CA ALA A 32 -6.57 15.06 10.89
C ALA A 32 -7.23 14.73 12.23
N SER A 33 -6.78 15.38 13.29
CA SER A 33 -7.44 15.38 14.60
C SER A 33 -7.96 16.78 14.92
N GLU A 34 -8.98 16.83 15.76
CA GLU A 34 -9.43 18.02 16.45
C GLU A 34 -9.02 17.93 17.92
N ARG A 35 -9.02 19.05 18.63
CA ARG A 35 -8.71 19.08 20.07
C ARG A 35 -9.93 19.43 20.89
N THR A 36 -10.15 18.68 21.96
CA THR A 36 -11.15 19.02 22.96
C THR A 36 -10.71 20.23 23.79
N SER A 37 -11.63 20.79 24.58
CA SER A 37 -11.32 21.84 25.57
C SER A 37 -10.24 21.42 26.57
N GLY A 38 -10.14 20.13 26.87
CA GLY A 38 -9.07 19.54 27.69
C GLY A 38 -7.78 19.23 26.92
N ASN A 39 -7.58 19.76 25.72
CA ASN A 39 -6.41 19.55 24.86
C ASN A 39 -6.14 18.07 24.47
N HIS A 40 -7.17 17.23 24.46
CA HIS A 40 -7.06 15.84 24.01
C HIS A 40 -7.39 15.73 22.51
N ARG A 41 -6.65 14.89 21.78
CA ARG A 41 -6.94 14.60 20.37
C ARG A 41 -8.21 13.75 20.23
N VAL A 42 -9.09 14.19 19.36
CA VAL A 42 -10.29 13.48 18.92
C VAL A 42 -10.33 13.42 17.40
N TYR A 43 -10.90 12.34 16.88
CA TYR A 43 -10.97 12.07 15.45
C TYR A 43 -12.42 11.85 15.06
N ARG A 44 -12.85 12.48 13.97
CA ARG A 44 -14.17 12.20 13.41
C ARG A 44 -14.27 10.76 12.95
N ARG A 45 -15.48 10.21 12.95
CA ARG A 45 -15.72 8.78 12.71
C ARG A 45 -15.25 8.32 11.33
N GLU A 46 -15.31 9.18 10.31
CA GLU A 46 -14.82 8.94 8.95
C GLU A 46 -13.32 8.65 8.90
N ILE A 47 -12.53 9.15 9.86
CA ILE A 47 -11.10 8.87 9.96
C ILE A 47 -10.85 7.37 10.15
N LEU A 48 -11.75 6.64 10.82
CA LEU A 48 -11.65 5.19 10.96
C LEU A 48 -11.64 4.49 9.58
N ARG A 49 -12.48 4.92 8.65
CA ARG A 49 -12.52 4.37 7.30
C ARG A 49 -11.21 4.68 6.56
N ARG A 50 -10.74 5.93 6.65
CA ARG A 50 -9.49 6.36 6.02
C ARG A 50 -8.27 5.57 6.51
N VAL A 51 -8.09 5.40 7.82
CA VAL A 51 -6.96 4.62 8.36
C VAL A 51 -7.03 3.15 7.99
N THR A 52 -8.25 2.60 7.88
CA THR A 52 -8.45 1.21 7.45
C THR A 52 -8.01 1.02 6.01
N VAL A 53 -8.35 1.97 5.12
CA VAL A 53 -7.87 1.93 3.72
C VAL A 53 -6.34 2.01 3.67
N ILE A 54 -5.73 2.96 4.40
CA ILE A 54 -4.26 3.09 4.44
C ILE A 54 -3.62 1.76 4.86
N LYS A 55 -4.16 1.12 5.91
CA LYS A 55 -3.67 -0.17 6.41
C LYS A 55 -3.81 -1.28 5.36
N VAL A 56 -4.95 -1.40 4.70
CA VAL A 56 -5.19 -2.42 3.67
C VAL A 56 -4.24 -2.24 2.49
N ALA A 57 -4.08 -1.00 2.00
CA ALA A 57 -3.18 -0.67 0.90
C ALA A 57 -1.72 -1.01 1.23
N GLN A 58 -1.26 -0.67 2.44
CA GLN A 58 0.09 -1.03 2.89
C GLN A 58 0.29 -2.55 3.01
N SER A 59 -0.70 -3.28 3.52
CA SER A 59 -0.64 -4.75 3.57
C SER A 59 -0.56 -5.39 2.18
N ALA A 60 -1.11 -4.74 1.16
CA ALA A 60 -0.98 -5.14 -0.24
C ALA A 60 0.39 -4.71 -0.85
N GLY A 61 1.26 -4.08 -0.06
CA GLY A 61 2.59 -3.61 -0.45
C GLY A 61 2.59 -2.32 -1.26
N ILE A 62 1.49 -1.54 -1.21
CA ILE A 62 1.45 -0.22 -1.83
C ILE A 62 2.28 0.75 -0.97
N PRO A 63 3.28 1.45 -1.53
CA PRO A 63 4.11 2.38 -0.78
C PRO A 63 3.28 3.50 -0.17
N LEU A 64 3.63 3.92 1.05
CA LEU A 64 2.92 5.01 1.74
C LEU A 64 2.95 6.33 0.96
N ALA A 65 4.00 6.56 0.15
CA ALA A 65 4.07 7.73 -0.74
C ALA A 65 2.95 7.72 -1.79
N GLN A 66 2.72 6.59 -2.46
CA GLN A 66 1.62 6.45 -3.42
C GLN A 66 0.25 6.55 -2.74
N ILE A 67 0.12 5.98 -1.54
CA ILE A 67 -1.11 6.14 -0.74
C ILE A 67 -1.33 7.62 -0.41
N SER A 68 -0.28 8.34 0.00
CA SER A 68 -0.35 9.76 0.31
C SER A 68 -0.77 10.59 -0.90
N GLU A 69 -0.23 10.30 -2.07
CA GLU A 69 -0.56 10.97 -3.32
C GLU A 69 -2.03 10.72 -3.71
N ALA A 70 -2.48 9.46 -3.69
CA ALA A 70 -3.87 9.11 -3.94
C ALA A 70 -4.83 9.82 -2.97
N LEU A 71 -4.52 9.80 -1.67
CA LEU A 71 -5.34 10.43 -0.64
C LEU A 71 -5.27 11.97 -0.64
N SER A 72 -4.25 12.57 -1.25
CA SER A 72 -4.13 14.03 -1.35
C SER A 72 -5.21 14.66 -2.23
N GLN A 73 -5.77 13.85 -3.13
CA GLN A 73 -6.86 14.25 -4.03
C GLN A 73 -8.23 14.15 -3.36
N LEU A 74 -8.30 13.59 -2.15
CA LEU A 74 -9.54 13.41 -1.41
C LEU A 74 -9.68 14.48 -0.31
N PRO A 75 -10.91 14.92 0.01
CA PRO A 75 -11.15 15.78 1.17
C PRO A 75 -10.54 15.19 2.43
N ARG A 76 -9.83 15.98 3.25
CA ARG A 76 -9.11 15.48 4.45
C ARG A 76 -10.05 15.17 5.61
N ASP A 77 -11.17 15.84 5.62
CA ASP A 77 -12.12 16.00 6.71
C ASP A 77 -13.56 15.63 6.31
N ALA A 78 -13.75 15.13 5.08
CA ALA A 78 -15.03 14.58 4.62
C ALA A 78 -14.84 13.16 4.08
N SER A 79 -15.96 12.44 3.91
CA SER A 79 -15.93 11.16 3.21
C SER A 79 -15.75 11.41 1.72
N PRO A 80 -14.79 10.73 1.05
CA PRO A 80 -14.69 10.77 -0.41
C PRO A 80 -15.97 10.23 -1.04
N ASP A 81 -16.32 10.71 -2.22
CA ASP A 81 -17.43 10.14 -2.97
C ASP A 81 -17.04 8.79 -3.60
N THR A 82 -18.01 8.14 -4.24
CA THR A 82 -17.80 6.81 -4.85
C THR A 82 -16.81 6.88 -6.01
N GLN A 83 -16.81 7.96 -6.78
CA GLN A 83 -16.02 8.09 -8.00
C GLN A 83 -14.53 8.32 -7.68
N ASP A 84 -14.26 9.11 -6.64
CA ASP A 84 -12.94 9.26 -6.03
C ASP A 84 -12.34 7.91 -5.60
N TRP A 85 -13.16 7.08 -4.95
CA TRP A 85 -12.74 5.76 -4.50
C TRP A 85 -12.49 4.79 -5.65
N GLU A 86 -13.35 4.79 -6.65
CA GLU A 86 -13.26 3.91 -7.82
C GLU A 86 -11.92 4.12 -8.54
N ARG A 87 -11.57 5.39 -8.84
CA ARG A 87 -10.31 5.73 -9.49
C ARG A 87 -9.07 5.32 -8.69
N ILE A 88 -9.08 5.49 -7.37
CA ILE A 88 -7.95 5.05 -6.53
C ILE A 88 -7.85 3.53 -6.51
N ALA A 89 -9.00 2.84 -6.38
CA ALA A 89 -9.07 1.40 -6.35
C ALA A 89 -8.61 0.76 -7.67
N GLU A 90 -8.98 1.32 -8.82
CA GLU A 90 -8.54 0.86 -10.15
C GLU A 90 -7.02 0.94 -10.30
N ASN A 91 -6.41 2.08 -9.95
CA ASN A 91 -4.96 2.25 -10.02
C ASN A 91 -4.23 1.22 -9.14
N TRP A 92 -4.75 0.96 -7.94
CA TRP A 92 -4.17 -0.02 -7.03
C TRP A 92 -4.41 -1.46 -7.51
N HIS A 93 -5.59 -1.74 -8.06
CA HIS A 93 -5.92 -3.03 -8.67
C HIS A 93 -4.94 -3.36 -9.79
N ASP A 94 -4.64 -2.42 -10.68
CA ASP A 94 -3.74 -2.64 -11.81
C ASP A 94 -2.29 -2.83 -11.37
N ASP A 95 -1.83 -2.07 -10.36
CA ASP A 95 -0.50 -2.29 -9.77
C ASP A 95 -0.38 -3.66 -9.10
N LEU A 96 -1.39 -4.06 -8.32
CA LEU A 96 -1.43 -5.37 -7.69
C LEU A 96 -1.47 -6.49 -8.72
N THR A 97 -2.26 -6.33 -9.79
CA THR A 97 -2.36 -7.31 -10.89
C THR A 97 -1.01 -7.49 -11.57
N ARG A 98 -0.31 -6.40 -11.90
CA ARG A 98 1.05 -6.45 -12.47
C ARG A 98 2.04 -7.16 -11.54
N ARG A 99 2.00 -6.86 -10.24
CA ARG A 99 2.87 -7.47 -9.24
C ARG A 99 2.57 -8.95 -9.04
N ILE A 100 1.29 -9.35 -9.02
CA ILE A 100 0.88 -10.76 -8.94
C ILE A 100 1.38 -11.53 -10.17
N ALA A 101 1.23 -10.98 -11.37
CA ALA A 101 1.72 -11.61 -12.59
C ALA A 101 3.24 -11.84 -12.54
N LEU A 102 4.01 -10.82 -12.13
CA LEU A 102 5.46 -10.90 -12.00
C LEU A 102 5.89 -11.91 -10.92
N LEU A 103 5.26 -11.89 -9.75
CA LEU A 103 5.55 -12.84 -8.67
C LEU A 103 5.20 -14.28 -9.06
N THR A 104 4.12 -14.47 -9.81
CA THR A 104 3.70 -15.78 -10.34
C THR A 104 4.71 -16.28 -11.36
N ALA A 105 5.10 -15.44 -12.32
CA ALA A 105 6.11 -15.77 -13.33
C ALA A 105 7.45 -16.12 -12.68
N LEU A 106 7.89 -15.35 -11.68
CA LEU A 106 9.12 -15.62 -10.94
C LEU A 106 9.04 -16.94 -10.17
N ARG A 107 7.96 -17.19 -9.44
CA ARG A 107 7.73 -18.45 -8.72
C ARG A 107 7.82 -19.64 -9.67
N ASP A 108 7.16 -19.57 -10.82
CA ASP A 108 7.10 -20.67 -11.77
C ASP A 108 8.46 -20.92 -12.44
N LYS A 109 9.22 -19.85 -12.74
CA LYS A 109 10.59 -19.99 -13.25
C LYS A 109 11.57 -20.49 -12.19
N MET A 110 11.37 -20.14 -10.92
CA MET A 110 12.17 -20.69 -9.81
C MET A 110 11.92 -22.20 -9.62
N ALA A 111 10.71 -22.70 -9.89
CA ALA A 111 10.45 -24.14 -9.85
C ALA A 111 11.34 -24.93 -10.83
N ILE A 112 11.61 -24.36 -12.01
CA ILE A 112 12.56 -24.92 -12.99
C ILE A 112 13.97 -24.95 -12.39
N CYS A 113 14.39 -23.90 -11.69
CA CYS A 113 15.72 -23.81 -11.08
C CYS A 113 15.91 -24.80 -9.93
N ILE A 114 14.88 -25.01 -9.10
CA ILE A 114 14.90 -25.99 -8.00
C ILE A 114 15.00 -27.43 -8.55
N GLY A 115 14.33 -27.72 -9.67
CA GLY A 115 14.40 -29.04 -10.32
C GLY A 115 15.66 -29.27 -11.18
N CYS A 116 16.35 -28.22 -11.60
CA CYS A 116 17.48 -28.32 -12.53
C CYS A 116 18.79 -28.79 -11.84
N GLY A 117 18.96 -28.56 -10.54
CA GLY A 117 20.15 -28.98 -9.79
C GLY A 117 21.48 -28.41 -10.30
N CYS A 118 21.45 -27.42 -11.20
CA CYS A 118 22.59 -27.10 -12.05
C CYS A 118 23.66 -26.23 -11.38
N LEU A 119 23.36 -25.52 -10.28
CA LEU A 119 24.29 -24.62 -9.56
C LEU A 119 25.12 -23.68 -10.46
N SER A 120 24.71 -23.50 -11.73
CA SER A 120 25.50 -22.89 -12.79
C SER A 120 24.67 -21.82 -13.47
N VAL A 121 25.14 -20.59 -13.30
CA VAL A 121 24.61 -19.36 -13.90
C VAL A 121 24.50 -19.47 -15.43
N GLN A 122 25.31 -20.33 -16.07
CA GLN A 122 25.35 -20.48 -17.53
C GLN A 122 24.11 -21.16 -18.15
N ARG A 123 23.30 -21.88 -17.37
CA ARG A 123 22.09 -22.56 -17.88
C ARG A 123 20.80 -22.08 -17.24
N CYS A 124 20.88 -21.03 -16.42
CA CYS A 124 19.73 -20.52 -15.71
C CYS A 124 18.85 -19.71 -16.67
N PRO A 125 17.57 -20.09 -16.89
CA PRO A 125 16.66 -19.36 -17.78
C PRO A 125 16.28 -17.97 -17.25
N LEU A 126 16.74 -17.61 -16.06
CA LEU A 126 16.58 -16.29 -15.45
C LEU A 126 17.82 -15.39 -15.63
N VAL A 127 18.91 -15.88 -16.23
CA VAL A 127 20.14 -15.11 -16.44
C VAL A 127 20.14 -14.50 -17.83
N ASN A 128 20.27 -13.17 -17.89
CA ASN A 128 20.57 -12.44 -19.12
C ASN A 128 22.06 -12.59 -19.43
N ALA A 129 22.42 -13.67 -20.13
CA ALA A 129 23.81 -13.97 -20.47
C ALA A 129 24.42 -12.82 -21.28
N ASP A 130 25.62 -12.39 -20.89
CA ASP A 130 26.38 -11.30 -21.53
C ASP A 130 25.59 -9.99 -21.71
N ASP A 131 24.58 -9.76 -20.86
CA ASP A 131 23.70 -8.60 -20.87
C ASP A 131 22.99 -8.34 -22.22
N GLN A 132 22.72 -9.39 -23.01
CA GLN A 132 22.19 -9.28 -24.38
C GLN A 132 20.87 -8.49 -24.47
N LEU A 133 20.01 -8.58 -23.46
CA LEU A 133 18.72 -7.89 -23.41
C LEU A 133 18.82 -6.41 -23.01
N ALA A 134 20.01 -5.86 -22.73
CA ALA A 134 20.17 -4.43 -22.42
C ALA A 134 19.67 -3.51 -23.55
N LYS A 135 19.73 -4.00 -24.80
CA LYS A 135 19.22 -3.30 -25.99
C LYS A 135 17.70 -3.11 -25.97
N GLU A 136 16.98 -3.93 -25.22
CA GLU A 136 15.54 -3.84 -25.05
C GLU A 136 15.16 -2.84 -23.93
N GLY A 137 16.16 -2.30 -23.22
CA GLY A 137 16.05 -1.26 -22.20
C GLY A 137 16.26 -1.76 -20.77
N PRO A 138 16.11 -0.89 -19.75
CA PRO A 138 16.53 -1.19 -18.38
C PRO A 138 15.62 -2.21 -17.68
N GLY A 139 16.20 -2.99 -16.75
CA GLY A 139 15.48 -3.85 -15.80
C GLY A 139 15.56 -5.35 -16.10
N ALA A 140 14.83 -6.14 -15.31
CA ALA A 140 14.78 -7.60 -15.45
C ALA A 140 13.90 -8.01 -16.64
N ARG A 141 14.52 -8.14 -17.83
CA ARG A 141 13.82 -8.44 -19.10
C ARG A 141 13.37 -9.89 -19.28
N LEU A 142 13.83 -10.80 -18.42
CA LEU A 142 13.45 -12.21 -18.43
C LEU A 142 12.25 -12.52 -17.53
N LEU A 143 11.48 -11.52 -17.09
CA LEU A 143 10.29 -11.69 -16.24
C LEU A 143 9.06 -11.02 -16.86
#